data_AF-A0A0Q4QNW3-F1
#
_entry.id   AF-A0A0Q4QNW3-F1
#
_cell.length_a   1.000
_cell.length_b   1.000
_cell.length_c   1.000
_cell.angle_alpha   90.00
_cell.angle_beta   90.00
_cell.angle_gamma   90.00
#
_symmetry.space_group_name_H-M   'P 1'
#
loop_
_entity.id
_entity.type
_entity.pdbx_description
1 polymer ?
#
loop_
_entity_poly.entity_id
_entity_poly.type
_entity_poly.pdbx_seq_one_letter_code
_entity_poly.pdbx_strand_id
1 'polypeptide(L)'
;MSSSKHRYRITVTPIEADGLQCSGRCTIEFEQRSPRNWMRELEGAQRQRRLSCNEDAGVVVATGLLETLAAAAREGDHPLAALQPELDGLIAKLQALREAQ
;
A
#
# COMPACT_ATOMS: atom_id res chain seq x y z
N MET A 1 -13.34 3.36 -21.67
CA MET A 1 -12.88 4.48 -20.81
C MET A 1 -11.65 4.01 -20.07
N SER A 2 -10.46 4.47 -20.47
CA SER A 2 -9.21 4.11 -19.78
C SER A 2 -9.20 4.79 -18.42
N SER A 3 -9.66 4.08 -17.37
CA SER A 3 -9.47 4.52 -15.99
C SER A 3 -7.99 4.83 -15.83
N SER A 4 -7.64 6.10 -15.60
CA SER A 4 -6.25 6.53 -15.46
C SER A 4 -5.71 5.95 -14.16
N LYS A 5 -5.18 4.72 -14.24
CA LYS A 5 -4.53 4.08 -13.10
C LYS A 5 -3.29 4.88 -12.76
N HIS A 6 -3.22 5.38 -11.53
CA HIS A 6 -2.00 5.98 -10.99
C HIS A 6 -0.91 4.90 -10.95
N ARG A 7 0.33 5.29 -11.26
CA ARG A 7 1.50 4.41 -11.29
C ARG A 7 2.53 4.94 -10.31
N TYR A 8 2.93 4.08 -9.39
CA TYR A 8 3.89 4.37 -8.34
C TYR A 8 5.14 3.52 -8.56
N ARG A 9 6.31 4.12 -8.37
CA ARG A 9 7.57 3.39 -8.18
C ARG A 9 7.77 3.23 -6.69
N ILE A 10 7.90 1.98 -6.24
CA ILE A 10 8.15 1.65 -4.85
C ILE A 10 9.59 1.20 -4.75
N THR A 11 10.34 1.89 -3.90
CA THR A 11 11.75 1.63 -3.63
C THR A 11 11.90 1.37 -2.14
N VAL A 12 12.37 0.18 -1.77
CA VAL A 12 12.65 -0.19 -0.38
C VAL A 12 14.16 -0.36 -0.24
N THR A 13 14.79 0.52 0.53
CA THR A 13 16.22 0.51 0.81
C THR A 13 16.44 0.41 2.31
N PRO A 14 17.20 -0.58 2.81
CA PRO A 14 17.57 -0.66 4.21
C PRO A 14 18.34 0.58 4.68
N ILE A 15 18.10 0.99 5.93
CA ILE A 15 18.95 1.93 6.65
C ILE A 15 19.90 1.10 7.50
N GLU A 16 21.20 1.33 7.34
CA GLU A 16 22.25 0.66 8.07
C GLU A 16 22.37 1.18 9.52
N ALA A 17 23.17 0.52 10.34
CA ALA A 17 23.36 0.88 11.75
C ALA A 17 23.91 2.31 11.95
N ASP A 18 24.55 2.88 10.93
CA ASP A 18 25.05 4.25 10.92
C ASP A 18 23.99 5.29 10.50
N GLY A 19 22.76 4.87 10.21
CA GLY A 19 21.67 5.73 9.76
C GLY A 19 21.72 6.09 8.28
N LEU A 20 22.71 5.58 7.53
CA LEU A 20 22.81 5.80 6.09
C LEU A 20 22.02 4.74 5.33
N GLN A 21 21.55 5.12 4.14
CA GLN A 21 20.97 4.15 3.21
C GLN A 21 22.05 3.16 2.76
N CYS A 22 21.67 1.89 2.66
CA CYS A 22 22.56 0.89 2.12
C CYS A 22 22.97 1.25 0.67
N SER A 23 24.28 1.18 0.38
CA SER A 23 24.89 1.60 -0.90
C SER A 23 25.21 0.43 -1.85
N GLY A 24 24.93 -0.81 -1.42
CA GLY A 24 25.15 -2.03 -2.20
C GLY A 24 23.95 -2.46 -3.05
N ARG A 25 23.91 -3.73 -3.45
CA ARG A 25 22.74 -4.36 -4.12
C ARG A 25 21.68 -4.78 -3.10
N CYS A 26 21.09 -3.81 -2.42
CA CYS A 26 20.17 -4.02 -1.29
C CYS A 26 18.82 -3.31 -1.45
N THR A 27 18.59 -2.65 -2.58
CA THR A 27 17.33 -1.97 -2.88
C THR A 27 16.39 -2.87 -3.66
N ILE A 28 15.14 -2.95 -3.22
CA ILE A 28 14.05 -3.56 -3.98
C ILE A 28 13.31 -2.43 -4.69
N GLU A 29 13.15 -2.54 -6.01
CA GLU A 29 12.34 -1.60 -6.81
C GLU A 29 11.28 -2.35 -7.61
N PHE A 30 10.03 -1.89 -7.54
CA PHE A 30 8.96 -2.40 -8.38
C PHE A 30 7.90 -1.31 -8.65
N GLU A 31 7.03 -1.58 -9.62
CA GLU A 31 5.95 -0.67 -9.98
C GLU A 31 4.61 -1.16 -9.46
N GLN A 32 3.84 -0.24 -8.90
CA GLN A 32 2.50 -0.50 -8.40
C GLN A 32 1.48 0.36 -9.14
N ARG A 33 0.45 -0.28 -9.69
CA ARG A 33 -0.70 0.42 -10.29
C ARG A 33 -1.83 0.50 -9.28
N SER A 34 -2.47 1.65 -9.18
CA SER A 34 -3.59 1.85 -8.26
C SER A 34 -4.70 2.67 -8.94
N PRO A 35 -5.98 2.35 -8.70
CA PRO A 35 -7.07 3.23 -9.11
C PRO A 35 -7.16 4.50 -8.26
N ARG A 36 -6.43 4.56 -7.13
CA ARG A 36 -6.47 5.64 -6.15
C ARG A 36 -5.23 6.51 -6.20
N ASN A 37 -5.39 7.78 -5.84
CA ASN A 37 -4.28 8.72 -5.67
C ASN A 37 -3.74 8.68 -4.22
N TRP A 38 -2.68 7.92 -3.98
CA TRP A 38 -2.08 7.74 -2.65
C TRP A 38 -1.65 9.03 -1.95
N MET A 39 -1.20 10.06 -2.70
CA MET A 39 -0.86 11.35 -2.07
C MET A 39 -2.09 12.03 -1.49
N ARG A 40 -3.20 12.03 -2.24
CA ARG A 40 -4.47 12.59 -1.77
C ARG A 40 -5.03 11.81 -0.59
N GLU A 41 -4.84 10.49 -0.56
CA GLU A 41 -5.23 9.66 0.56
C GLU A 41 -4.41 9.94 1.82
N LEU A 42 -3.09 10.10 1.67
CA LEU A 42 -2.19 10.47 2.77
C LEU A 42 -2.56 11.82 3.38
N GLU A 43 -2.79 12.84 2.55
CA GLU A 43 -3.25 14.15 3.00
C GLU A 43 -4.60 14.06 3.75
N GLY A 44 -5.48 13.16 3.30
CA GLY A 44 -6.75 12.88 3.98
C GLY A 44 -6.55 12.28 5.37
N ALA A 45 -5.73 11.24 5.46
CA ALA A 45 -5.44 10.55 6.71
C ALA A 45 -4.75 11.47 7.73
N GLN A 46 -3.73 12.23 7.31
CA GLN A 46 -3.01 13.15 8.18
C GLN A 46 -3.88 14.27 8.77
N ARG A 47 -4.92 14.70 8.05
CA ARG A 47 -5.89 15.68 8.57
C ARG A 47 -6.68 15.16 9.76
N GLN A 48 -6.88 13.84 9.87
CA GLN A 48 -7.64 13.22 10.95
C GLN A 48 -6.83 13.09 12.25
N ARG A 49 -5.49 13.16 12.18
CA ARG A 49 -4.56 13.11 13.33
C ARG A 49 -4.79 11.92 14.28
N ARG A 50 -5.23 10.78 13.74
CA ARG A 50 -5.49 9.54 14.53
C ARG A 50 -4.25 8.67 14.66
N LEU A 51 -3.36 8.74 13.68
CA LEU A 51 -2.12 7.98 13.61
C LEU A 51 -0.93 8.96 13.50
N SER A 52 0.28 8.47 13.75
CA SER A 52 1.50 9.21 13.42
C SER A 52 1.67 9.31 11.89
N CYS A 53 2.47 10.28 11.43
CA CYS A 53 2.73 10.46 10.00
C CYS A 53 3.24 9.18 9.30
N ASN A 54 4.06 8.39 9.99
CA ASN A 54 4.61 7.15 9.44
C ASN A 54 3.55 6.05 9.36
N GLU A 55 2.67 5.96 10.35
CA GLU A 55 1.55 5.02 10.34
C GLU A 55 0.54 5.37 9.23
N ASP A 56 0.20 6.65 9.05
CA ASP A 56 -0.67 7.10 7.95
C ASP A 56 -0.08 6.73 6.57
N ALA A 57 1.21 7.01 6.36
CA ALA A 57 1.90 6.63 5.13
C ALA A 57 1.91 5.10 4.94
N GLY A 58 2.20 4.35 6.01
CA GLY A 58 2.19 2.90 6.02
C GLY A 58 0.83 2.33 5.64
N VAL A 59 -0.26 2.82 6.24
CA VAL A 59 -1.64 2.37 5.97
C VAL A 59 -2.02 2.64 4.53
N VAL A 60 -1.74 3.84 3.98
CA VAL A 60 -2.06 4.18 2.59
C VAL A 60 -1.34 3.25 1.61
N VAL A 61 -0.03 3.08 1.75
CA VAL A 61 0.77 2.24 0.86
C VAL A 61 0.39 0.76 1.01
N ALA A 62 0.29 0.25 2.25
CA ALA A 62 -0.06 -1.14 2.51
C ALA A 62 -1.44 -1.50 1.98
N THR A 63 -2.45 -0.63 2.16
CA THR A 63 -3.79 -0.85 1.62
C THR A 63 -3.76 -0.99 0.10
N GLY A 64 -3.06 -0.09 -0.60
CA GLY A 64 -2.99 -0.16 -2.07
C GLY A 64 -2.22 -1.39 -2.59
N LEU A 65 -1.19 -1.83 -1.88
CA LEU A 65 -0.48 -3.08 -2.18
C LEU A 65 -1.38 -4.30 -1.98
N LEU A 66 -2.09 -4.36 -0.84
CA LEU A 66 -3.01 -5.45 -0.52
C LEU A 66 -4.20 -5.51 -1.50
N GLU A 67 -4.75 -4.37 -1.94
CA GLU A 67 -5.78 -4.31 -2.97
C GLU A 67 -5.34 -4.98 -4.28
N THR A 68 -4.06 -4.85 -4.62
CA THR A 68 -3.51 -5.46 -5.83
C THR A 68 -3.32 -6.96 -5.68
N LEU A 69 -2.82 -7.40 -4.53
CA LEU A 69 -2.72 -8.82 -4.21
C LEU A 69 -4.11 -9.48 -4.15
N ALA A 70 -5.10 -8.82 -3.57
CA ALA A 70 -6.49 -9.28 -3.52
C ALA A 70 -7.13 -9.32 -4.91
N ALA A 71 -6.81 -8.36 -5.80
CA ALA A 71 -7.28 -8.41 -7.18
C ALA A 71 -6.67 -9.61 -7.94
N ALA A 72 -5.36 -9.83 -7.81
CA ALA A 72 -4.66 -10.96 -8.43
C ALA A 72 -5.12 -12.31 -7.85
N ALA A 73 -5.43 -12.37 -6.56
CA ALA A 73 -5.92 -13.57 -5.89
C ALA A 73 -7.27 -14.09 -6.42
N ARG A 74 -8.05 -13.24 -7.07
CA ARG A 74 -9.31 -13.61 -7.73
C ARG A 74 -9.09 -14.28 -9.09
N GLU A 75 -7.87 -14.32 -9.60
CA GLU A 75 -7.54 -14.91 -10.90
C GLU A 75 -7.06 -16.37 -10.74
N GLY A 76 -7.90 -17.34 -11.11
CA GLY A 76 -7.53 -18.75 -11.30
C GLY A 76 -6.80 -19.40 -10.11
N ASP A 77 -5.70 -20.12 -10.40
CA ASP A 77 -4.88 -20.88 -9.44
C ASP A 77 -3.90 -19.99 -8.64
N HIS A 78 -4.28 -18.73 -8.34
CA HIS A 78 -3.40 -17.83 -7.60
C HIS A 78 -3.14 -18.38 -6.18
N PRO A 79 -1.88 -18.39 -5.68
CA PRO A 79 -1.55 -18.96 -4.35
C PRO A 79 -2.31 -18.34 -3.18
N LEU A 80 -2.84 -17.12 -3.35
CA LEU A 80 -3.61 -16.40 -2.33
C LEU A 80 -5.13 -16.58 -2.46
N ALA A 81 -5.64 -17.34 -3.43
CA ALA A 81 -7.08 -17.47 -3.67
C ALA A 81 -7.85 -17.96 -2.43
N ALA A 82 -7.26 -18.88 -1.66
CA ALA A 82 -7.84 -19.39 -0.42
C ALA A 82 -7.93 -18.35 0.72
N LEU A 83 -7.16 -17.26 0.64
CA LEU A 83 -7.12 -16.17 1.64
C LEU A 83 -7.95 -14.96 1.23
N GLN A 84 -8.77 -15.08 0.18
CA GLN A 84 -9.54 -13.97 -0.36
C GLN A 84 -10.45 -13.30 0.69
N PRO A 85 -11.22 -14.03 1.51
CA PRO A 85 -12.08 -13.42 2.53
C PRO A 85 -11.29 -12.62 3.58
N GLU A 86 -10.13 -13.11 4.00
CA GLU A 86 -9.25 -12.48 4.98
C GLU A 86 -8.62 -11.21 4.41
N LEU A 87 -8.18 -11.25 3.15
CA LEU A 87 -7.65 -10.09 2.44
C LEU A 87 -8.71 -8.99 2.33
N ASP A 88 -9.92 -9.33 1.89
CA ASP A 88 -11.02 -8.37 1.77
C ASP A 88 -11.40 -7.77 3.13
N GLY A 89 -11.45 -8.59 4.19
CA GLY A 89 -11.72 -8.14 5.54
C GLY A 89 -10.64 -7.21 6.12
N LEU A 90 -9.36 -7.50 5.86
CA LEU A 90 -8.25 -6.63 6.28
C LEU A 90 -8.27 -5.29 5.54
N ILE A 91 -8.44 -5.32 4.21
CA ILE A 91 -8.50 -4.10 3.38
C ILE A 91 -9.64 -3.18 3.85
N ALA A 92 -10.83 -3.74 4.12
CA ALA A 92 -11.96 -2.95 4.60
C ALA A 92 -11.66 -2.26 5.95
N LYS A 93 -10.99 -2.94 6.88
CA LYS A 93 -10.59 -2.35 8.16
C LYS A 93 -9.57 -1.22 7.97
N LEU A 94 -8.58 -1.42 7.09
CA LEU A 94 -7.57 -0.39 6.81
C LEU A 94 -8.17 0.84 6.13
N GLN A 95 -9.15 0.66 5.24
CA GLN A 95 -9.89 1.77 4.63
C GLN A 95 -10.70 2.53 5.68
N ALA A 96 -11.39 1.83 6.58
CA ALA A 96 -12.18 2.45 7.65
C ALA A 96 -11.32 3.32 8.58
N LEU A 97 -10.08 2.91 8.88
CA LEU A 97 -9.14 3.71 9.67
C LEU A 97 -8.83 5.07 9.04
N ARG A 98 -8.94 5.18 7.72
CA ARG A 98 -8.66 6.40 6.94
C ARG A 98 -9.90 7.23 6.62
N GLU A 99 -11.09 6.63 6.71
CA GLU A 99 -12.36 7.25 6.28
C GLU A 99 -13.26 7.67 7.46
N ALA A 100 -12.90 7.33 8.70
CA ALA A 100 -13.72 7.61 9.87
C ALA A 100 -13.89 9.13 10.12
N GLN A 101 -15.08 9.57 9.68
CA GLN A 101 -15.81 10.85 9.79
C GLN A 101 -15.35 11.81 10.89
#